data_AF-A0A496VVY8-F1
#
_entry.id   AF-A0A496VVY8-F1
#
_cell.length_a   1.000
_cell.length_b   1.000
_cell.length_c   1.000
_cell.angle_alpha   90.00
_cell.angle_beta   90.00
_cell.angle_gamma   90.00
#
_symmetry.space_group_name_H-M   'P 1'
#
loop_
_entity.id
_entity.type
_entity.pdbx_description
1 polymer ?
#
loop_
_entity_poly.entity_id
_entity_poly.type
_entity_poly.pdbx_seq_one_letter_code
_entity_poly.pdbx_strand_id
1 'polypeptide(L)'
;MKTLHLLAIYTLTLVISLHSVAAFACTIFHATNQNDQVLVGRNFDWETTGGKIWFIPATDTSNGLSILEQLGVDMPYEGINDKGLFIAVTAVPDTNTPLSLVKPIRKSLELVRIVLEKAQTVDEALQIFPQYTVVFGAFLGNPLVHYKIVDKNGESAIVEYVDNEMKIIRGVNSQVMTNHYVTAPKLGTASETSFARYNAIKNNLQPPYSVAKVQNLLATVSQKITLWSNVYDLNKQILYITYRDSKTVVFDLKNELYRGKQGYNLANLNETLEYPATKTNVIVRPHFGYGMLDDESVYHYGGRILLPVTDNRSYGLELTKFVGDNDESFSSIGIVLEQRLFNWFNMSIGTIGYFDYGVDSDNVIGLTTNLGWEPDNHIPFKPFVTYRNDMIFGNETDSIHSLSIGFSWAF
;
A
#
# COMPACT_ATOMS: atom_id res chain seq x y z
N MET A 1 32.69 -48.84 26.14
CA MET A 1 31.89 -49.04 24.92
C MET A 1 31.28 -47.71 24.53
N LYS A 2 31.80 -47.09 23.47
CA LYS A 2 31.30 -45.85 22.87
C LYS A 2 30.65 -46.23 21.54
N THR A 3 29.36 -45.95 21.40
CA THR A 3 28.58 -46.05 20.15
C THR A 3 27.63 -44.85 20.17
N LEU A 4 27.88 -43.83 19.37
CA LEU A 4 27.51 -43.67 17.95
C LEU A 4 26.17 -42.92 17.86
N HIS A 5 26.20 -41.66 17.42
CA HIS A 5 25.28 -41.12 16.42
C HIS A 5 25.87 -39.81 15.87
N LEU A 6 26.55 -39.92 14.73
CA LEU A 6 26.85 -38.80 13.85
C LEU A 6 25.55 -38.44 13.12
N LEU A 7 24.99 -37.27 13.40
CA LEU A 7 23.92 -36.69 12.59
C LEU A 7 24.59 -35.97 11.41
N ALA A 8 24.58 -36.58 10.23
CA ALA A 8 25.00 -35.93 8.99
C ALA A 8 23.89 -34.97 8.53
N ILE A 9 24.09 -33.67 8.75
CA ILE A 9 23.22 -32.62 8.22
C ILE A 9 23.60 -32.44 6.74
N TYR A 10 22.77 -32.99 5.84
CA TYR A 10 22.80 -32.60 4.43
C TYR A 10 22.13 -31.23 4.29
N THR A 11 22.93 -30.16 4.24
CA THR A 11 22.45 -28.85 3.79
C THR A 11 22.20 -28.91 2.29
N LEU A 12 20.93 -29.06 1.90
CA LEU A 12 20.46 -28.82 0.54
C LEU A 12 20.52 -27.30 0.30
N THR A 13 21.63 -26.81 -0.23
CA THR A 13 21.72 -25.44 -0.74
C THR A 13 20.90 -25.34 -2.03
N LEU A 14 19.64 -24.95 -1.87
CA LEU A 14 18.80 -24.49 -2.97
C LEU A 14 19.44 -23.21 -3.52
N VAL A 15 20.23 -23.32 -4.60
CA VAL A 15 20.69 -22.17 -5.36
C VAL A 15 19.47 -21.61 -6.09
N ILE A 16 18.76 -20.70 -5.43
CA ILE A 16 17.78 -19.84 -6.09
C ILE A 16 18.60 -18.95 -7.00
N SER A 17 18.64 -19.29 -8.29
CA SER A 17 19.09 -18.34 -9.30
C SER A 17 18.12 -17.17 -9.26
N LEU A 18 18.55 -16.08 -8.61
CA LEU A 18 18.00 -14.74 -8.74
C LEU A 18 18.10 -14.36 -10.22
N HIS A 19 17.16 -14.82 -11.02
CA HIS A 19 16.92 -14.21 -12.31
C HIS A 19 16.48 -12.79 -11.99
N SER A 20 17.29 -11.82 -12.41
CA SER A 20 16.91 -10.42 -12.40
C SER A 20 15.60 -10.32 -13.17
N VAL A 21 14.48 -10.23 -12.45
CA VAL A 21 13.20 -9.88 -13.04
C VAL A 21 13.45 -8.57 -13.76
N ALA A 22 13.22 -8.55 -15.08
CA ALA A 22 13.43 -7.38 -15.91
C ALA A 22 12.65 -6.22 -15.28
N ALA A 23 13.37 -5.32 -14.61
CA ALA A 23 12.75 -4.30 -13.80
C ALA A 23 12.11 -3.24 -14.70
N PHE A 24 10.94 -2.75 -14.27
CA PHE A 24 10.06 -1.80 -14.96
C PHE A 24 10.84 -0.76 -15.76
N ALA A 25 10.97 -0.86 -17.08
CA ALA A 25 11.86 0.02 -17.84
C ALA A 25 11.21 1.36 -18.25
N CYS A 26 10.34 1.93 -17.41
CA CYS A 26 9.43 3.03 -17.74
C CYS A 26 10.09 4.38 -18.11
N THR A 27 9.35 5.24 -18.81
CA THR A 27 9.74 6.63 -19.12
C THR A 27 8.61 7.58 -18.76
N ILE A 28 8.88 8.66 -18.03
CA ILE A 28 7.92 9.73 -17.73
C ILE A 28 8.57 11.09 -18.01
N PHE A 29 7.88 11.97 -18.73
CA PHE A 29 8.31 13.35 -18.90
C PHE A 29 7.12 14.29 -18.96
N HIS A 30 7.36 15.58 -18.79
CA HIS A 30 6.33 16.59 -18.94
C HIS A 30 6.81 17.78 -19.78
N ALA A 31 5.86 18.47 -20.38
CA ALA A 31 6.09 19.62 -21.23
C ALA A 31 5.01 20.67 -21.00
N THR A 32 5.41 21.90 -20.77
CA THR A 32 4.51 23.06 -20.60
C THR A 32 4.56 23.89 -21.87
N ASN A 33 3.43 24.05 -22.55
CA ASN A 33 3.36 24.83 -23.79
C ASN A 33 3.19 26.34 -23.51
N GLN A 34 3.18 27.13 -24.58
CA GLN A 34 3.11 28.60 -24.49
C GLN A 34 1.80 29.16 -23.91
N ASN A 35 0.74 28.33 -23.82
CA ASN A 35 -0.56 28.70 -23.25
C ASN A 35 -0.74 28.10 -21.84
N ASP A 36 0.37 27.81 -21.14
CA ASP A 36 0.40 27.16 -19.83
C ASP A 36 -0.33 25.80 -19.78
N GLN A 37 -0.51 25.14 -20.93
CA GLN A 37 -1.04 23.79 -20.99
C GLN A 37 0.09 22.78 -20.77
N VAL A 38 -0.08 21.95 -19.75
CA VAL A 38 0.86 20.96 -19.27
C VAL A 38 0.46 19.58 -19.79
N LEU A 39 1.38 18.97 -20.54
CA LEU A 39 1.25 17.61 -21.05
C LEU A 39 2.25 16.70 -20.34
N VAL A 40 1.79 15.54 -19.88
CA VAL A 40 2.65 14.49 -19.33
C VAL A 40 2.61 13.28 -20.25
N GLY A 41 3.79 12.79 -20.66
CA GLY A 41 3.93 11.55 -21.41
C GLY A 41 4.46 10.43 -20.52
N ARG A 42 3.90 9.22 -20.63
CA ARG A 42 4.38 8.02 -19.94
C ARG A 42 4.41 6.80 -20.85
N ASN A 43 5.54 6.10 -20.86
CA ASN A 43 5.63 4.69 -21.26
C ASN A 43 5.73 3.83 -20.00
N PHE A 44 4.87 2.82 -19.91
CA PHE A 44 4.95 1.77 -18.90
C PHE A 44 5.46 0.49 -19.55
N ASP A 45 6.63 0.06 -19.10
CA ASP A 45 7.40 -1.02 -19.71
C ASP A 45 7.44 -2.20 -18.75
N TRP A 46 6.70 -3.27 -19.10
CA TRP A 46 6.48 -4.43 -18.25
C TRP A 46 6.18 -5.68 -19.06
N GLU A 47 6.72 -6.82 -18.65
CA GLU A 47 6.55 -8.09 -19.37
C GLU A 47 5.16 -8.70 -19.20
N THR A 48 4.54 -8.50 -18.03
CA THR A 48 3.22 -9.08 -17.74
C THR A 48 2.12 -8.26 -18.41
N THR A 49 1.35 -8.91 -19.29
CA THR A 49 0.21 -8.28 -19.99
C THR A 49 -0.95 -7.92 -19.05
N GLY A 50 -1.87 -7.09 -19.55
CA GLY A 50 -3.09 -6.69 -18.85
C GLY A 50 -2.99 -5.29 -18.26
N GLY A 51 -3.78 -5.05 -17.23
CA GLY A 51 -3.90 -3.75 -16.57
C GLY A 51 -5.26 -3.12 -16.79
N LYS A 52 -5.61 -2.22 -15.88
CA LYS A 52 -6.92 -1.57 -15.83
C LYS A 52 -6.73 -0.08 -15.62
N ILE A 53 -7.66 0.69 -16.15
CA ILE A 53 -7.86 2.09 -15.79
C ILE A 53 -9.14 2.19 -14.97
N TRP A 54 -9.11 2.89 -13.85
CA TRP A 54 -10.25 3.09 -12.97
C TRP A 54 -10.54 4.58 -12.79
N PHE A 55 -11.82 4.93 -12.80
CA PHE A 55 -12.33 6.26 -12.52
C PHE A 55 -13.10 6.22 -11.20
N ILE A 56 -12.74 7.11 -10.27
CA ILE A 56 -13.27 7.12 -8.91
C ILE A 56 -13.70 8.56 -8.59
N PRO A 57 -15.01 8.83 -8.46
CA PRO A 57 -15.52 10.17 -8.17
C PRO A 57 -14.98 10.72 -6.83
N ALA A 58 -14.95 12.04 -6.73
CA ALA A 58 -14.61 12.74 -5.49
C ALA A 58 -15.58 12.37 -4.36
N THR A 59 -15.09 12.46 -3.14
CA THR A 59 -15.89 12.42 -1.91
C THR A 59 -15.68 13.73 -1.15
N ASP A 60 -16.37 13.90 -0.02
CA ASP A 60 -16.16 15.06 0.86
C ASP A 60 -14.71 15.16 1.37
N THR A 61 -13.98 14.04 1.37
CA THR A 61 -12.62 13.93 1.92
C THR A 61 -11.54 13.58 0.90
N SER A 62 -11.90 13.34 -0.36
CA SER A 62 -10.95 12.90 -1.39
C SER A 62 -11.26 13.48 -2.77
N ASN A 63 -10.22 13.82 -3.52
CA ASN A 63 -10.34 14.22 -4.92
C ASN A 63 -10.89 13.08 -5.79
N GLY A 64 -11.54 13.43 -6.90
CA GLY A 64 -11.85 12.48 -7.95
C GLY A 64 -10.57 12.10 -8.71
N LEU A 65 -10.44 10.84 -9.13
CA LEU A 65 -9.19 10.36 -9.72
C LEU A 65 -9.39 9.33 -10.83
N SER A 66 -8.40 9.27 -11.71
CA SER A 66 -8.18 8.17 -12.65
C SER A 66 -6.85 7.51 -12.35
N ILE A 67 -6.82 6.19 -12.16
CA ILE A 67 -5.62 5.42 -11.85
C ILE A 67 -5.42 4.25 -12.81
N LEU A 68 -4.16 3.89 -13.09
CA LEU A 68 -3.82 2.68 -13.86
C LEU A 68 -3.03 1.68 -13.01
N GLU A 69 -3.44 0.41 -13.05
CA GLU A 69 -2.96 -0.63 -12.14
C GLU A 69 -2.95 -2.04 -12.77
N GLN A 70 -2.14 -2.94 -12.21
CA GLN A 70 -2.26 -4.40 -12.39
C GLN A 70 -2.39 -5.19 -11.07
N LEU A 71 -2.21 -4.53 -9.92
CA LEU A 71 -2.10 -5.17 -8.59
C LEU A 71 -3.30 -4.89 -7.67
N GLY A 72 -4.29 -4.14 -8.14
CA GLY A 72 -5.45 -3.67 -7.39
C GLY A 72 -5.52 -2.15 -7.29
N VAL A 73 -6.72 -1.64 -7.04
CA VAL A 73 -7.05 -0.21 -6.96
C VAL A 73 -6.28 0.56 -5.87
N ASP A 74 -5.76 -0.14 -4.85
CA ASP A 74 -4.97 0.47 -3.78
C ASP A 74 -3.47 0.53 -4.09
N MET A 75 -3.02 -0.09 -5.18
CA MET A 75 -1.61 -0.12 -5.58
C MET A 75 -1.43 0.30 -7.05
N PRO A 76 -1.89 1.51 -7.44
CA PRO A 76 -1.73 1.99 -8.80
C PRO A 76 -0.30 2.38 -9.12
N TYR A 77 0.07 2.26 -10.40
CA TYR A 77 1.37 2.69 -10.91
C TYR A 77 1.40 4.16 -11.31
N GLU A 78 0.24 4.73 -11.66
CA GLU A 78 0.06 6.13 -12.01
C GLU A 78 -1.38 6.57 -11.84
N GLY A 79 -1.58 7.89 -11.93
CA GLY A 79 -2.88 8.46 -12.17
C GLY A 79 -2.87 9.98 -12.28
N ILE A 80 -4.05 10.54 -12.47
CA ILE A 80 -4.36 11.97 -12.46
C ILE A 80 -5.60 12.20 -11.59
N ASN A 81 -5.65 13.34 -10.89
CA ASN A 81 -6.85 13.73 -10.16
C ASN A 81 -7.61 14.90 -10.81
N ASP A 82 -8.82 15.13 -10.31
CA ASP A 82 -9.75 16.17 -10.75
C ASP A 82 -9.28 17.61 -10.43
N LYS A 83 -8.10 17.77 -9.83
CA LYS A 83 -7.44 19.06 -9.62
C LYS A 83 -6.34 19.35 -10.64
N GLY A 84 -5.97 18.35 -11.43
CA GLY A 84 -4.91 18.43 -12.44
C GLY A 84 -3.53 18.06 -11.89
N LEU A 85 -3.45 17.26 -10.82
CA LEU A 85 -2.22 16.67 -10.31
C LEU A 85 -2.03 15.27 -10.91
N PHE A 86 -0.86 15.02 -11.47
CA PHE A 86 -0.41 13.72 -11.95
C PHE A 86 0.71 13.17 -11.07
N ILE A 87 0.69 11.86 -10.84
CA ILE A 87 1.80 11.14 -10.21
C ILE A 87 1.98 9.76 -10.85
N ALA A 88 3.22 9.35 -11.03
CA ALA A 88 3.56 8.01 -11.50
C ALA A 88 4.91 7.54 -10.97
N VAL A 89 5.12 6.23 -11.00
CA VAL A 89 6.36 5.59 -10.57
C VAL A 89 7.14 4.96 -11.73
N THR A 90 8.45 4.84 -11.53
CA THR A 90 9.36 3.97 -12.29
C THR A 90 10.25 3.21 -11.30
N ALA A 91 10.74 2.02 -11.69
CA ALA A 91 11.67 1.25 -10.86
C ALA A 91 13.09 1.81 -10.90
N VAL A 92 13.81 1.68 -9.79
CA VAL A 92 15.18 2.18 -9.59
C VAL A 92 16.02 1.11 -8.89
N PRO A 93 17.37 1.19 -8.96
CA PRO A 93 18.25 0.25 -8.28
C PRO A 93 17.99 0.16 -6.77
N ASP A 94 18.36 -0.98 -6.19
CA ASP A 94 18.26 -1.19 -4.74
C ASP A 94 19.21 -0.26 -3.97
N THR A 95 18.72 0.26 -2.85
CA THR A 95 19.46 1.08 -1.88
C THR A 95 18.75 1.00 -0.52
N ASN A 96 19.37 1.54 0.52
CA ASN A 96 18.76 1.62 1.84
C ASN A 96 17.65 2.67 1.88
N THR A 97 16.54 2.35 2.54
CA THR A 97 15.37 3.24 2.65
C THR A 97 15.09 3.58 4.11
N PRO A 98 14.66 4.83 4.41
CA PRO A 98 14.41 5.26 5.78
C PRO A 98 13.24 4.48 6.39
N LEU A 99 13.46 3.93 7.59
CA LEU A 99 12.44 3.25 8.39
C LEU A 99 12.14 4.08 9.65
N SER A 100 10.87 4.38 9.88
CA SER A 100 10.39 4.94 11.15
C SER A 100 9.28 4.06 11.72
N LEU A 101 9.44 3.64 12.98
CA LEU A 101 8.45 2.84 13.71
C LEU A 101 7.29 3.68 14.27
N VAL A 102 7.42 5.02 14.23
CA VAL A 102 6.40 5.95 14.76
C VAL A 102 5.43 6.40 13.66
N LYS A 103 5.89 6.46 12.41
CA LYS A 103 5.07 6.86 11.27
C LYS A 103 4.25 5.68 10.74
N PRO A 104 2.99 5.91 10.34
CA PRO A 104 2.19 4.92 9.62
C PRO A 104 2.95 4.33 8.43
N ILE A 105 2.93 3.00 8.29
CA ILE A 105 3.58 2.26 7.21
C ILE A 105 2.63 2.16 6.01
N ARG A 106 3.13 2.48 4.82
CA ARG A 106 2.41 2.42 3.54
C ARG A 106 3.23 1.68 2.49
N LYS A 107 2.54 0.95 1.61
CA LYS A 107 3.21 0.34 0.45
C LYS A 107 3.62 1.44 -0.53
N SER A 108 4.72 1.25 -1.25
CA SER A 108 5.22 2.25 -2.20
C SER A 108 4.16 2.69 -3.23
N LEU A 109 3.42 1.76 -3.83
CA LEU A 109 2.37 2.09 -4.81
C LEU A 109 1.12 2.72 -4.17
N GLU A 110 0.85 2.44 -2.90
CA GLU A 110 -0.27 3.05 -2.17
C GLU A 110 -0.09 4.56 -2.03
N LEU A 111 1.16 5.04 -1.90
CA LEU A 111 1.42 6.48 -1.87
C LEU A 111 0.95 7.20 -3.15
N VAL A 112 0.95 6.53 -4.31
CA VAL A 112 0.44 7.12 -5.56
C VAL A 112 -1.03 7.49 -5.37
N ARG A 113 -1.82 6.58 -4.81
CA ARG A 113 -3.25 6.82 -4.53
C ARG A 113 -3.45 7.88 -3.45
N ILE A 114 -2.74 7.80 -2.33
CA ILE A 114 -2.87 8.77 -1.23
C ILE A 114 -2.57 10.19 -1.71
N VAL A 115 -1.54 10.36 -2.55
CA VAL A 115 -1.21 11.67 -3.15
C VAL A 115 -2.36 12.17 -4.04
N LEU A 116 -2.87 11.32 -4.93
CA LEU A 116 -3.98 11.71 -5.82
C LEU A 116 -5.25 12.08 -5.03
N GLU A 117 -5.57 11.34 -3.98
CA GLU A 117 -6.75 11.57 -3.14
C GLU A 117 -6.67 12.89 -2.35
N LYS A 118 -5.46 13.33 -1.95
CA LYS A 118 -5.29 14.40 -0.95
C LYS A 118 -4.65 15.69 -1.46
N ALA A 119 -3.84 15.65 -2.51
CA ALA A 119 -3.09 16.81 -2.99
C ALA A 119 -3.66 17.39 -4.29
N GLN A 120 -3.59 18.71 -4.42
CA GLN A 120 -3.97 19.46 -5.62
C GLN A 120 -2.76 20.00 -6.39
N THR A 121 -1.66 20.22 -5.69
CA THR A 121 -0.42 20.82 -6.19
C THR A 121 0.80 19.95 -5.87
N VAL A 122 1.92 20.19 -6.55
CA VAL A 122 3.19 19.52 -6.22
C VAL A 122 3.61 19.79 -4.78
N ASP A 123 3.39 21.00 -4.26
CA ASP A 123 3.75 21.37 -2.89
C ASP A 123 2.96 20.58 -1.85
N GLU A 124 1.64 20.49 -2.03
CA GLU A 124 0.77 19.67 -1.17
C GLU A 124 1.16 18.19 -1.24
N ALA A 125 1.48 17.68 -2.44
CA ALA A 125 1.93 16.30 -2.62
C ALA A 125 3.21 16.02 -1.83
N LEU A 126 4.17 16.95 -1.85
CA LEU A 126 5.44 16.80 -1.13
C LEU A 126 5.30 16.90 0.40
N GLN A 127 4.23 17.49 0.91
CA GLN A 127 3.90 17.47 2.34
C GLN A 127 3.35 16.12 2.81
N ILE A 128 2.88 15.26 1.89
CA ILE A 128 2.33 13.93 2.22
C ILE A 128 3.44 12.92 2.48
N PHE A 129 4.47 12.85 1.63
CA PHE A 129 5.53 11.83 1.74
C PHE A 129 6.19 11.72 3.14
N PRO A 130 6.53 12.83 3.83
CA PRO A 130 7.17 12.76 5.14
C PRO A 130 6.29 12.18 6.25
N GLN A 131 4.97 12.07 6.03
CA GLN A 131 4.02 11.58 7.03
C GLN A 131 4.04 10.05 7.15
N TYR A 132 4.66 9.35 6.19
CA TYR A 132 4.62 7.90 6.09
C TYR A 132 6.01 7.28 6.11
N THR A 133 6.10 6.08 6.65
CA THR A 133 7.19 5.15 6.37
C THR A 133 6.81 4.35 5.13
N VAL A 134 7.61 4.44 4.08
CA VAL A 134 7.33 3.73 2.83
C VAL A 134 8.06 2.40 2.84
N VAL A 135 7.30 1.32 2.76
CA VAL A 135 7.86 -0.01 2.52
C VAL A 135 7.79 -0.31 1.04
N PHE A 136 8.98 -0.54 0.48
CA PHE A 136 9.15 -1.05 -0.87
C PHE A 136 9.04 -2.56 -0.78
N GLY A 137 8.34 -3.18 -1.72
CA GLY A 137 7.97 -4.59 -1.65
C GLY A 137 9.14 -5.57 -1.83
N ALA A 138 10.35 -5.24 -1.39
CA ALA A 138 11.52 -6.12 -1.41
C ALA A 138 11.26 -7.46 -0.67
N PHE A 139 10.40 -7.46 0.36
CA PHE A 139 9.94 -8.69 1.03
C PHE A 139 9.01 -9.59 0.16
N LEU A 140 8.51 -9.07 -0.96
CA LEU A 140 7.61 -9.74 -1.91
C LEU A 140 8.14 -9.71 -3.36
N GLY A 141 9.41 -9.35 -3.58
CA GLY A 141 10.04 -9.30 -4.91
C GLY A 141 9.70 -8.09 -5.78
N ASN A 142 9.10 -7.02 -5.22
CA ASN A 142 8.84 -5.77 -5.95
C ASN A 142 10.03 -4.79 -5.81
N PRO A 143 10.45 -4.13 -6.91
CA PRO A 143 11.61 -3.24 -6.90
C PRO A 143 11.35 -1.93 -6.15
N LEU A 144 12.43 -1.26 -5.76
CA LEU A 144 12.36 0.13 -5.31
C LEU A 144 11.85 1.02 -6.45
N VAL A 145 11.14 2.08 -6.08
CA VAL A 145 10.57 3.05 -7.03
C VAL A 145 10.88 4.48 -6.59
N HIS A 146 10.92 5.39 -7.57
CA HIS A 146 10.84 6.83 -7.32
C HIS A 146 9.61 7.41 -8.01
N TYR A 147 9.16 8.58 -7.53
CA TYR A 147 7.88 9.19 -7.90
C TYR A 147 8.10 10.45 -8.71
N LYS A 148 7.44 10.59 -9.85
CA LYS A 148 7.35 11.85 -10.58
C LYS A 148 5.97 12.45 -10.38
N ILE A 149 5.97 13.71 -9.99
CA ILE A 149 4.76 14.50 -9.70
C ILE A 149 4.77 15.71 -10.61
N VAL A 150 3.62 16.04 -11.19
CA VAL A 150 3.44 17.20 -12.08
C VAL A 150 2.05 17.76 -11.82
N ASP A 151 1.93 19.08 -11.66
CA ASP A 151 0.62 19.73 -11.60
C ASP A 151 0.31 20.56 -12.85
N LYS A 152 -0.95 20.96 -12.99
CA LYS A 152 -1.45 21.76 -14.12
C LYS A 152 -0.83 23.16 -14.25
N ASN A 153 -0.07 23.63 -13.26
CA ASN A 153 0.66 24.90 -13.36
C ASN A 153 2.07 24.70 -13.94
N GLY A 154 2.46 23.44 -14.21
CA GLY A 154 3.75 23.09 -14.78
C GLY A 154 4.84 22.90 -13.74
N GLU A 155 4.50 22.99 -12.44
CA GLU A 155 5.42 22.60 -11.39
C GLU A 155 5.62 21.08 -11.42
N SER A 156 6.85 20.65 -11.14
CA SER A 156 7.17 19.24 -11.08
C SER A 156 8.20 18.91 -10.02
N ALA A 157 8.11 17.68 -9.52
CA ALA A 157 9.08 17.12 -8.61
C ALA A 157 9.35 15.64 -8.89
N ILE A 158 10.54 15.18 -8.51
CA ILE A 158 10.87 13.77 -8.35
C ILE A 158 11.17 13.52 -6.87
N VAL A 159 10.57 12.49 -6.28
CA VAL A 159 10.83 12.04 -4.92
C VAL A 159 11.58 10.72 -4.96
N GLU A 160 12.79 10.72 -4.42
CA GLU A 160 13.69 9.55 -4.37
C GLU A 160 13.96 9.15 -2.92
N TYR A 161 14.06 7.86 -2.65
CA TYR A 161 14.54 7.32 -1.38
C TYR A 161 15.90 6.68 -1.64
N VAL A 162 16.97 7.34 -1.21
CA VAL A 162 18.35 6.93 -1.50
C VAL A 162 19.18 7.07 -0.24
N ASP A 163 19.95 6.03 0.08
CA ASP A 163 20.90 6.01 1.18
C ASP A 163 20.27 6.46 2.52
N ASN A 164 19.10 5.92 2.86
CA ASN A 164 18.28 6.25 4.04
C ASN A 164 17.70 7.68 4.08
N GLU A 165 17.73 8.42 2.98
CA GLU A 165 17.19 9.78 2.92
C GLU A 165 16.13 9.93 1.83
N MET A 166 15.11 10.75 2.13
CA MET A 166 14.17 11.23 1.12
C MET A 166 14.78 12.45 0.43
N LYS A 167 15.00 12.37 -0.88
CA LYS A 167 15.52 13.45 -1.71
C LYS A 167 14.42 13.98 -2.62
N ILE A 168 14.39 15.30 -2.81
CA ILE A 168 13.42 15.98 -3.67
C ILE A 168 14.19 16.72 -4.76
N ILE A 169 13.85 16.44 -6.02
CA ILE A 169 14.36 17.16 -7.20
C ILE A 169 13.21 17.99 -7.75
N ARG A 170 13.45 19.26 -8.07
CA ARG A 170 12.43 20.18 -8.63
C ARG A 170 12.90 20.87 -9.91
N GLY A 171 11.97 21.55 -10.56
CA GLY A 171 12.21 22.39 -11.73
C GLY A 171 12.73 21.59 -12.93
N VAL A 172 13.63 22.19 -13.71
CA VAL A 172 14.15 21.59 -14.96
C VAL A 172 14.76 20.20 -14.78
N ASN A 173 15.35 19.92 -13.62
CA ASN A 173 15.97 18.61 -13.32
C ASN A 173 14.94 17.51 -13.08
N SER A 174 13.68 17.88 -12.83
CA SER A 174 12.56 16.95 -12.69
C SER A 174 11.75 16.77 -13.97
N GLN A 175 12.23 17.31 -15.11
CA GLN A 175 11.48 17.28 -16.37
C GLN A 175 11.25 15.87 -16.91
N VAL A 176 12.27 15.02 -16.82
CA VAL A 176 12.30 13.65 -17.33
C VAL A 176 12.68 12.71 -16.18
N MET A 177 12.04 11.55 -16.10
CA MET A 177 12.32 10.48 -15.13
C MET A 177 12.28 9.13 -15.84
N THR A 178 13.34 8.33 -15.70
CA THR A 178 13.40 6.94 -16.19
C THR A 178 13.76 6.00 -15.03
N ASN A 179 14.70 5.07 -15.17
CA ASN A 179 14.94 3.98 -14.21
C ASN A 179 16.29 4.07 -13.52
N HIS A 180 16.65 5.28 -13.13
CA HIS A 180 17.88 5.58 -12.43
C HIS A 180 17.60 6.74 -11.48
N TYR A 181 18.33 6.79 -10.38
CA TYR A 181 18.24 7.94 -9.48
C TYR A 181 18.88 9.17 -10.13
N VAL A 182 18.14 10.28 -10.16
CA VAL A 182 18.67 11.58 -10.57
C VAL A 182 19.71 12.07 -9.57
N THR A 183 19.49 11.79 -8.27
CA THR A 183 20.41 12.21 -7.19
C THR A 183 21.60 11.28 -6.99
N ALA A 184 21.53 10.05 -7.48
CA ALA A 184 22.58 9.04 -7.31
C ALA A 184 22.79 8.17 -8.57
N PRO A 185 23.18 8.77 -9.71
CA PRO A 185 23.36 8.04 -10.97
C PRO A 185 24.46 6.96 -10.89
N LYS A 186 25.38 7.09 -9.92
CA LYS A 186 26.43 6.09 -9.63
C LYS A 186 25.90 4.72 -9.19
N LEU A 187 24.65 4.65 -8.70
CA LEU A 187 23.99 3.40 -8.33
C LEU A 187 23.56 2.57 -9.55
N GLY A 188 23.80 3.08 -10.77
CA GLY A 188 23.47 2.41 -12.01
C GLY A 188 21.99 2.58 -12.35
N THR A 189 21.42 1.55 -12.97
CA THR A 189 20.07 1.59 -13.55
C THR A 189 19.32 0.30 -13.28
N ALA A 190 18.02 0.37 -13.02
CA ALA A 190 17.16 -0.82 -13.03
C ALA A 190 16.86 -1.32 -14.45
N SER A 191 17.17 -0.52 -15.48
CA SER A 191 17.03 -0.87 -16.89
C SER A 191 18.23 -0.35 -17.67
N GLU A 192 18.91 -1.22 -18.42
CA GLU A 192 20.10 -0.86 -19.20
C GLU A 192 19.86 0.29 -20.20
N THR A 193 18.61 0.46 -20.68
CA THR A 193 18.21 1.51 -21.63
C THR A 193 17.86 2.84 -20.96
N SER A 194 17.88 2.90 -19.63
CA SER A 194 17.41 4.03 -18.82
C SER A 194 18.02 5.38 -19.19
N PHE A 195 19.36 5.45 -19.28
CA PHE A 195 20.06 6.68 -19.66
C PHE A 195 19.86 7.04 -21.13
N ALA A 196 19.82 6.04 -22.02
CA ALA A 196 19.62 6.27 -23.45
C ALA A 196 18.23 6.89 -23.71
N ARG A 197 17.17 6.34 -23.10
CA ARG A 197 15.81 6.91 -23.19
C ARG A 197 15.71 8.28 -22.55
N TYR A 198 16.33 8.48 -21.39
CA TYR A 198 16.37 9.79 -20.73
C TYR A 198 16.99 10.85 -21.63
N ASN A 199 18.16 10.57 -22.20
CA ASN A 199 18.87 11.49 -23.09
C ASN A 199 18.10 11.72 -24.39
N ALA A 200 17.48 10.68 -24.95
CA ALA A 200 16.64 10.81 -26.14
C ALA A 200 15.47 11.78 -25.91
N ILE A 201 14.74 11.67 -24.79
CA ILE A 201 13.69 12.64 -24.46
C ILE A 201 14.29 14.02 -24.24
N LYS A 202 15.30 14.15 -23.38
CA LYS A 202 15.90 15.45 -23.02
C LYS A 202 16.39 16.22 -24.25
N ASN A 203 16.99 15.54 -25.22
CA ASN A 203 17.51 16.18 -26.43
C ASN A 203 16.43 16.58 -27.44
N ASN A 204 15.31 15.84 -27.48
CA ASN A 204 14.25 16.04 -28.48
C ASN A 204 13.01 16.80 -27.94
N LEU A 205 12.93 17.03 -26.63
CA LEU A 205 11.82 17.72 -25.99
C LEU A 205 11.92 19.25 -26.14
N GLN A 206 11.65 19.74 -27.36
CA GLN A 206 11.67 21.18 -27.67
C GLN A 206 10.25 21.74 -27.89
N PRO A 207 9.96 23.01 -27.56
CA PRO A 207 8.68 23.64 -27.92
C PRO A 207 8.55 23.84 -29.46
N PRO A 208 7.33 24.07 -29.99
CA PRO A 208 6.04 23.98 -29.30
C PRO A 208 5.66 22.53 -29.00
N TYR A 209 4.87 22.34 -27.95
CA TYR A 209 4.41 21.03 -27.50
C TYR A 209 2.96 20.78 -27.93
N SER A 210 2.70 19.56 -28.39
CA SER A 210 1.37 19.07 -28.76
C SER A 210 1.24 17.61 -28.35
N VAL A 211 0.01 17.12 -28.21
CA VAL A 211 -0.26 15.70 -27.89
C VAL A 211 0.45 14.78 -28.89
N ALA A 212 0.35 15.07 -30.19
CA ALA A 212 1.03 14.29 -31.24
C ALA A 212 2.56 14.28 -31.08
N LYS A 213 3.16 15.42 -30.68
CA LYS A 213 4.61 15.47 -30.43
C LYS A 213 5.01 14.63 -29.22
N VAL A 214 4.23 14.69 -28.14
CA VAL A 214 4.46 13.86 -26.94
C VAL A 214 4.32 12.37 -27.30
N GLN A 215 3.29 11.99 -28.04
CA GLN A 215 3.10 10.62 -28.53
C GLN A 215 4.26 10.15 -29.41
N ASN A 216 4.74 10.99 -30.33
CA ASN A 216 5.88 10.66 -31.18
C ASN A 216 7.16 10.46 -30.34
N LEU A 217 7.41 11.32 -29.35
CA LEU A 217 8.54 11.16 -28.43
C LEU A 217 8.43 9.86 -27.63
N LEU A 218 7.24 9.53 -27.11
CA LEU A 218 6.98 8.26 -26.44
C LEU A 218 7.26 7.07 -27.36
N ALA A 219 6.85 7.14 -28.63
CA ALA A 219 7.14 6.11 -29.61
C ALA A 219 8.66 5.94 -29.85
N THR A 220 9.44 7.03 -29.87
CA THR A 220 10.90 6.95 -30.06
C THR A 220 11.66 6.26 -28.92
N VAL A 221 11.10 6.31 -27.70
CA VAL A 221 11.69 5.67 -26.52
C VAL A 221 10.88 4.47 -26.04
N SER A 222 9.93 4.01 -26.85
CA SER A 222 9.19 2.78 -26.61
C SER A 222 10.11 1.57 -26.77
N GLN A 223 9.74 0.51 -26.08
CA GLN A 223 10.45 -0.75 -26.02
C GLN A 223 9.48 -1.87 -26.43
N LYS A 224 10.00 -3.04 -26.78
CA LYS A 224 9.14 -4.20 -27.12
C LYS A 224 8.19 -4.60 -25.98
N ILE A 225 8.58 -4.28 -24.76
CA ILE A 225 7.81 -4.54 -23.53
C ILE A 225 6.94 -3.35 -23.11
N THR A 226 6.85 -2.28 -23.92
CA THR A 226 5.95 -1.16 -23.65
C THR A 226 4.51 -1.63 -23.72
N LEU A 227 3.87 -1.65 -22.56
CA LEU A 227 2.52 -2.18 -22.40
C LEU A 227 1.48 -1.09 -22.66
N TRP A 228 1.71 0.12 -22.15
CA TRP A 228 0.92 1.28 -22.50
C TRP A 228 1.76 2.55 -22.63
N SER A 229 1.28 3.45 -23.50
CA SER A 229 1.87 4.75 -23.85
C SER A 229 0.80 5.83 -23.74
N ASN A 230 0.87 6.61 -22.67
CA ASN A 230 -0.21 7.53 -22.29
C ASN A 230 0.24 8.99 -22.38
N VAL A 231 -0.69 9.87 -22.77
CA VAL A 231 -0.53 11.32 -22.64
C VAL A 231 -1.65 11.86 -21.77
N TYR A 232 -1.29 12.69 -20.79
CA TYR A 232 -2.23 13.40 -19.92
C TYR A 232 -2.16 14.89 -20.22
N ASP A 233 -3.30 15.49 -20.53
CA ASP A 233 -3.48 16.93 -20.53
C ASP A 233 -4.02 17.36 -19.17
N LEU A 234 -3.16 17.95 -18.33
CA LEU A 234 -3.51 18.22 -16.93
C LEU A 234 -4.51 19.38 -16.80
N ASN A 235 -4.49 20.32 -17.75
CA ASN A 235 -5.33 21.51 -17.73
C ASN A 235 -6.73 21.19 -18.26
N LYS A 236 -6.82 20.39 -19.33
CA LYS A 236 -8.12 19.96 -19.90
C LYS A 236 -8.66 18.69 -19.25
N GLN A 237 -7.82 17.97 -18.49
CA GLN A 237 -8.14 16.69 -17.86
C GLN A 237 -8.57 15.63 -18.89
N ILE A 238 -7.83 15.59 -20.00
CA ILE A 238 -8.02 14.62 -21.09
C ILE A 238 -6.90 13.59 -21.04
N LEU A 239 -7.27 12.32 -21.10
CA LEU A 239 -6.37 11.19 -21.05
C LEU A 239 -6.35 10.49 -22.41
N TYR A 240 -5.17 10.41 -23.02
CA TYR A 240 -4.92 9.70 -24.27
C TYR A 240 -4.25 8.38 -23.93
N ILE A 241 -5.01 7.29 -23.93
CA ILE A 241 -4.56 5.97 -23.48
C ILE A 241 -4.30 5.08 -24.68
N THR A 242 -3.09 4.52 -24.77
CA THR A 242 -2.70 3.61 -25.85
C THR A 242 -2.13 2.33 -25.23
N TYR A 243 -2.74 1.18 -25.50
CA TYR A 243 -2.23 -0.12 -25.02
C TYR A 243 -1.55 -0.86 -26.17
N ARG A 244 -0.24 -1.12 -26.05
CA ARG A 244 0.59 -1.69 -27.12
C ARG A 244 0.35 -0.97 -28.45
N ASP A 245 0.12 -1.73 -29.53
CA ASP A 245 -0.12 -1.21 -30.89
C ASP A 245 -1.60 -0.88 -31.16
N SER A 246 -2.45 -0.83 -30.13
CA SER A 246 -3.86 -0.46 -30.29
C SER A 246 -4.03 1.03 -30.64
N LYS A 247 -5.23 1.40 -31.10
CA LYS A 247 -5.57 2.81 -31.31
C LYS A 247 -5.66 3.51 -29.96
N THR A 248 -5.15 4.75 -29.91
CA THR A 248 -5.35 5.63 -28.75
C THR A 248 -6.84 5.87 -28.51
N VAL A 249 -7.29 5.61 -27.28
CA VAL A 249 -8.63 5.97 -26.79
C VAL A 249 -8.51 7.23 -25.93
N VAL A 250 -9.48 8.12 -26.07
CA VAL A 250 -9.50 9.42 -25.39
C VAL A 250 -10.59 9.42 -24.34
N PHE A 251 -10.22 9.67 -23.09
CA PHE A 251 -11.15 9.87 -21.98
C PHE A 251 -11.16 11.32 -21.55
N ASP A 252 -12.35 11.86 -21.32
CA ASP A 252 -12.55 13.09 -20.56
C ASP A 252 -12.76 12.71 -19.10
N LEU A 253 -11.81 13.07 -18.23
CA LEU A 253 -11.83 12.68 -16.83
C LEU A 253 -13.14 13.08 -16.16
N LYS A 254 -13.62 14.29 -16.44
CA LYS A 254 -14.81 14.85 -15.78
C LYS A 254 -16.05 14.04 -16.13
N ASN A 255 -16.19 13.66 -17.40
CA ASN A 255 -17.29 12.82 -17.87
C ASN A 255 -17.22 11.42 -17.27
N GLU A 256 -16.04 10.81 -17.20
CA GLU A 256 -15.86 9.48 -16.62
C GLU A 256 -16.13 9.45 -15.12
N LEU A 257 -15.73 10.50 -14.38
CA LEU A 257 -16.04 10.66 -12.96
C LEU A 257 -17.55 10.87 -12.72
N TYR A 258 -18.26 11.56 -13.62
CA TYR A 258 -19.71 11.74 -13.50
C TYR A 258 -20.49 10.41 -13.60
N ARG A 259 -19.92 9.40 -14.27
CA ARG A 259 -20.55 8.08 -14.44
C ARG A 259 -20.47 7.18 -13.21
N GLY A 260 -19.82 7.64 -12.14
CA GLY A 260 -19.64 6.86 -10.91
C GLY A 260 -18.34 6.04 -10.92
N LYS A 261 -18.20 5.14 -9.93
CA LYS A 261 -17.04 4.27 -9.81
C LYS A 261 -17.08 3.17 -10.88
N GLN A 262 -16.15 3.20 -11.82
CA GLN A 262 -16.08 2.23 -12.93
C GLN A 262 -14.67 2.20 -13.52
N GLY A 263 -14.40 1.26 -14.43
CA GLY A 263 -13.13 1.21 -15.12
C GLY A 263 -13.17 0.45 -16.43
N TYR A 264 -12.00 0.24 -17.02
CA TYR A 264 -11.83 -0.45 -18.29
C TYR A 264 -10.61 -1.36 -18.25
N ASN A 265 -10.68 -2.46 -18.99
CA ASN A 265 -9.51 -3.27 -19.27
C ASN A 265 -8.62 -2.55 -20.30
N LEU A 266 -7.34 -2.35 -20.02
CA LEU A 266 -6.44 -1.65 -20.96
C LEU A 266 -6.27 -2.44 -22.26
N ALA A 267 -6.33 -3.77 -22.21
CA ALA A 267 -6.27 -4.61 -23.41
C ALA A 267 -7.53 -4.52 -24.28
N ASN A 268 -8.64 -4.05 -23.72
CA ASN A 268 -9.91 -3.85 -24.41
C ASN A 268 -10.69 -2.67 -23.81
N LEU A 269 -10.33 -1.46 -24.22
CA LEU A 269 -10.86 -0.20 -23.67
C LEU A 269 -12.35 0.06 -23.98
N ASN A 270 -13.03 -0.87 -24.65
CA ASN A 270 -14.49 -0.82 -24.87
C ASN A 270 -15.26 -1.60 -23.78
N GLU A 271 -14.57 -2.42 -22.99
CA GLU A 271 -15.18 -3.25 -21.96
C GLU A 271 -15.18 -2.50 -20.62
N THR A 272 -16.37 -2.08 -20.18
CA THR A 272 -16.55 -1.47 -18.86
C THR A 272 -16.47 -2.52 -17.77
N LEU A 273 -15.79 -2.19 -16.68
CA LEU A 273 -15.60 -3.01 -15.50
C LEU A 273 -16.32 -2.38 -14.31
N GLU A 274 -16.94 -3.22 -13.49
CA GLU A 274 -17.42 -2.81 -12.18
C GLU A 274 -16.25 -2.58 -11.23
N TYR A 275 -16.33 -1.51 -10.45
CA TYR A 275 -15.30 -1.18 -9.48
C TYR A 275 -15.21 -2.27 -8.40
N PRO A 276 -14.02 -2.85 -8.13
CA PRO A 276 -13.90 -3.94 -7.19
C PRO A 276 -14.20 -3.43 -5.77
N ALA A 277 -15.08 -4.14 -5.07
CA ALA A 277 -15.23 -3.92 -3.63
C ALA A 277 -13.97 -4.44 -2.92
N THR A 278 -13.22 -3.57 -2.27
CA THR A 278 -12.19 -3.96 -1.30
C THR A 278 -12.90 -4.58 -0.10
N LYS A 279 -12.95 -5.91 -0.04
CA LYS A 279 -13.42 -6.64 1.13
C LYS A 279 -12.23 -7.36 1.74
N THR A 280 -11.68 -6.81 2.83
CA THR A 280 -11.02 -7.66 3.81
C THR A 280 -12.08 -8.61 4.31
N ASN A 281 -11.91 -9.90 4.03
CA ASN A 281 -12.95 -10.87 4.30
C ASN A 281 -12.84 -11.39 5.74
N VAL A 282 -11.61 -11.51 6.25
CA VAL A 282 -11.35 -12.03 7.59
C VAL A 282 -10.10 -11.37 8.18
N ILE A 283 -10.15 -11.04 9.47
CA ILE A 283 -8.98 -10.67 10.26
C ILE A 283 -8.72 -11.78 11.29
N VAL A 284 -7.49 -12.29 11.34
CA VAL A 284 -7.03 -13.22 12.36
C VAL A 284 -6.12 -12.47 13.32
N ARG A 285 -6.43 -12.50 14.63
CA ARG A 285 -5.65 -11.84 15.67
C ARG A 285 -5.21 -12.81 16.75
N PRO A 286 -4.07 -13.51 16.65
CA PRO A 286 -3.53 -14.19 17.82
C PRO A 286 -3.10 -13.17 18.87
N HIS A 287 -3.25 -13.55 20.13
CA HIS A 287 -2.86 -12.72 21.26
C HIS A 287 -2.34 -13.56 22.42
N PHE A 288 -1.51 -12.93 23.22
CA PHE A 288 -0.93 -13.49 24.43
C PHE A 288 -0.65 -12.37 25.42
N GLY A 289 -0.66 -12.69 26.70
CA GLY A 289 -0.49 -11.68 27.72
C GLY A 289 -0.31 -12.23 29.11
N TYR A 290 -0.14 -11.30 30.04
CA TYR A 290 0.11 -11.56 31.44
C TYR A 290 -0.63 -10.53 32.27
N GLY A 291 -1.20 -10.97 33.39
CA GLY A 291 -2.01 -10.15 34.27
C GLY A 291 -2.21 -10.78 35.62
N MET A 292 -3.18 -10.25 36.35
CA MET A 292 -3.54 -10.67 37.70
C MET A 292 -5.02 -11.06 37.75
N LEU A 293 -5.33 -12.15 38.45
CA LEU A 293 -6.65 -12.57 38.91
C LEU A 293 -6.60 -12.58 40.44
N ASP A 294 -7.28 -11.66 41.11
CA ASP A 294 -7.36 -11.58 42.58
C ASP A 294 -6.01 -11.78 43.31
N ASP A 295 -4.99 -11.06 42.84
CA ASP A 295 -3.59 -11.08 43.32
C ASP A 295 -2.74 -12.31 42.93
N GLU A 296 -3.29 -13.26 42.18
CA GLU A 296 -2.54 -14.36 41.57
C GLU A 296 -2.14 -14.04 40.12
N SER A 297 -0.95 -14.49 39.70
CA SER A 297 -0.54 -14.31 38.32
C SER A 297 -1.37 -15.18 37.39
N VAL A 298 -1.77 -14.61 36.25
CA VAL A 298 -2.39 -15.36 35.17
C VAL A 298 -1.76 -14.95 33.84
N TYR A 299 -1.39 -15.93 33.04
CA TYR A 299 -1.03 -15.70 31.64
C TYR A 299 -2.11 -16.25 30.72
N HIS A 300 -2.25 -15.62 29.56
CA HIS A 300 -3.25 -16.00 28.59
C HIS A 300 -2.66 -16.10 27.19
N TYR A 301 -3.25 -16.98 26.37
CA TYR A 301 -2.96 -17.07 24.95
C TYR A 301 -4.22 -17.50 24.20
N GLY A 302 -4.41 -16.96 23.00
CA GLY A 302 -5.64 -17.18 22.26
C GLY A 302 -5.62 -16.51 20.90
N GLY A 303 -6.79 -16.37 20.32
CA GLY A 303 -6.97 -15.56 19.13
C GLY A 303 -8.40 -15.16 18.85
N ARG A 304 -8.53 -14.19 17.95
CA ARG A 304 -9.78 -13.72 17.40
C ARG A 304 -9.86 -14.00 15.90
N ILE A 305 -11.05 -14.33 15.42
CA ILE A 305 -11.41 -14.34 14.01
C ILE A 305 -12.51 -13.31 13.83
N LEU A 306 -12.24 -12.26 13.06
CA LEU A 306 -13.11 -11.09 12.93
C LEU A 306 -13.53 -10.88 11.47
N LEU A 307 -14.75 -10.41 11.31
CA LEU A 307 -15.36 -10.00 10.06
C LEU A 307 -15.50 -8.47 10.05
N PRO A 308 -14.82 -7.77 9.13
CA PRO A 308 -14.96 -6.32 9.00
C PRO A 308 -16.36 -5.93 8.52
N VAL A 309 -16.94 -4.92 9.18
CA VAL A 309 -18.18 -4.24 8.73
C VAL A 309 -17.84 -2.95 7.99
N THR A 310 -16.78 -2.28 8.45
CA THR A 310 -16.17 -1.09 7.83
C THR A 310 -14.65 -1.17 8.06
N ASP A 311 -13.87 -0.26 7.49
CA ASP A 311 -12.41 -0.22 7.68
C ASP A 311 -11.97 -0.11 9.15
N ASN A 312 -12.86 0.34 10.03
CA ASN A 312 -12.60 0.62 11.44
C ASN A 312 -13.55 -0.10 12.41
N ARG A 313 -14.41 -1.01 11.93
CA ARG A 313 -15.32 -1.78 12.80
C ARG A 313 -15.39 -3.22 12.35
N SER A 314 -15.32 -4.14 13.30
CA SER A 314 -15.42 -5.57 13.05
C SER A 314 -16.16 -6.26 14.20
N TYR A 315 -16.66 -7.46 13.92
CA TYR A 315 -17.19 -8.36 14.94
C TYR A 315 -16.64 -9.76 14.70
N GLY A 316 -16.62 -10.60 15.72
CA GLY A 316 -16.13 -11.95 15.52
C GLY A 316 -16.16 -12.82 16.76
N LEU A 317 -15.41 -13.91 16.68
CA LEU A 317 -15.29 -14.89 17.74
C LEU A 317 -13.92 -14.77 18.39
N GLU A 318 -13.91 -14.93 19.71
CA GLU A 318 -12.70 -15.05 20.52
C GLU A 318 -12.63 -16.42 21.17
N LEU A 319 -11.43 -16.99 21.19
CA LEU A 319 -11.05 -18.13 22.02
C LEU A 319 -9.75 -17.78 22.74
N THR A 320 -9.76 -17.80 24.07
CA THR A 320 -8.58 -17.52 24.91
C THR A 320 -8.45 -18.56 26.00
N LYS A 321 -7.26 -19.09 26.23
CA LYS A 321 -6.94 -19.93 27.37
C LYS A 321 -6.18 -19.12 28.40
N PHE A 322 -6.57 -19.26 29.66
CA PHE A 322 -5.92 -18.67 30.83
C PHE A 322 -5.25 -19.79 31.63
N VAL A 323 -4.08 -19.50 32.20
CA VAL A 323 -3.34 -20.43 33.04
C VAL A 323 -2.75 -19.67 34.22
N GLY A 324 -3.09 -20.10 35.42
CA GLY A 324 -2.55 -19.58 36.67
C GLY A 324 -1.25 -20.26 37.10
N ASP A 325 -0.64 -19.75 38.16
CA ASP A 325 0.64 -20.25 38.70
C ASP A 325 0.56 -21.70 39.24
N ASN A 326 -0.65 -22.16 39.59
CA ASN A 326 -0.89 -23.50 40.15
C ASN A 326 -1.22 -24.57 39.08
N ASP A 327 -0.91 -24.32 37.80
CA ASP A 327 -1.33 -25.13 36.64
C ASP A 327 -2.87 -25.23 36.44
N GLU A 328 -3.66 -24.47 37.21
CA GLU A 328 -5.09 -24.31 36.96
C GLU A 328 -5.31 -23.54 35.66
N SER A 329 -6.23 -24.04 34.82
CA SER A 329 -6.48 -23.44 33.52
C SER A 329 -7.94 -23.48 33.15
N PHE A 330 -8.43 -22.37 32.62
CA PHE A 330 -9.79 -22.22 32.12
C PHE A 330 -9.76 -21.57 30.73
N SER A 331 -10.87 -21.69 30.00
CA SER A 331 -10.98 -21.14 28.64
C SER A 331 -12.13 -20.17 28.52
N SER A 332 -11.98 -19.17 27.68
CA SER A 332 -13.00 -18.17 27.40
C SER A 332 -13.39 -18.22 25.93
N ILE A 333 -14.68 -18.34 25.63
CA ILE A 333 -15.21 -18.37 24.25
C ILE A 333 -16.37 -17.40 24.15
N GLY A 334 -16.37 -16.54 23.13
CA GLY A 334 -17.48 -15.61 22.96
C GLY A 334 -17.42 -14.75 21.71
N ILE A 335 -18.33 -13.78 21.67
CA ILE A 335 -18.45 -12.81 20.60
C ILE A 335 -17.78 -11.52 21.05
N VAL A 336 -16.98 -10.93 20.16
CA VAL A 336 -16.32 -9.64 20.37
C VAL A 336 -16.71 -8.65 19.28
N LEU A 337 -16.92 -7.40 19.69
CA LEU A 337 -17.09 -6.24 18.82
C LEU A 337 -15.84 -5.38 18.94
N GLU A 338 -15.24 -5.00 17.82
CA GLU A 338 -14.07 -4.12 17.80
C GLU A 338 -14.33 -2.85 17.02
N GLN A 339 -13.72 -1.76 17.49
CA GLN A 339 -13.69 -0.48 16.81
C GLN A 339 -12.31 0.15 16.91
N ARG A 340 -11.88 0.78 15.82
CA ARG A 340 -10.67 1.58 15.76
C ARG A 340 -11.02 3.06 15.66
N LEU A 341 -10.43 3.87 16.53
CA LEU A 341 -10.58 5.32 16.55
C LEU A 341 -9.25 5.97 16.17
N PHE A 342 -9.33 7.10 15.46
CA PHE A 342 -8.15 7.88 15.06
C PHE A 342 -7.09 7.09 14.27
N ASN A 343 -7.49 5.93 13.71
CA ASN A 343 -6.65 4.94 13.03
C ASN A 343 -5.56 4.25 13.89
N TRP A 344 -5.41 4.61 15.17
CA TRP A 344 -4.39 4.01 16.05
C TRP A 344 -4.95 3.43 17.35
N PHE A 345 -6.10 3.90 17.83
CA PHE A 345 -6.67 3.45 19.09
C PHE A 345 -7.63 2.30 18.85
N ASN A 346 -7.25 1.10 19.27
CA ASN A 346 -8.04 -0.11 19.13
C ASN A 346 -8.80 -0.38 20.42
N MET A 347 -10.12 -0.55 20.31
CA MET A 347 -10.97 -0.92 21.44
C MET A 347 -11.90 -2.06 21.10
N SER A 348 -12.22 -2.88 22.09
CA SER A 348 -13.18 -3.97 21.91
C SER A 348 -13.95 -4.27 23.19
N ILE A 349 -15.15 -4.80 23.01
CA ILE A 349 -15.98 -5.36 24.08
C ILE A 349 -16.54 -6.71 23.62
N GLY A 350 -16.56 -7.71 24.50
CA GLY A 350 -17.09 -9.02 24.18
C GLY A 350 -17.92 -9.61 25.32
N THR A 351 -18.94 -10.37 24.94
CA THR A 351 -19.72 -11.22 25.84
C THR A 351 -19.18 -12.64 25.73
N ILE A 352 -18.66 -13.17 26.84
CA ILE A 352 -17.83 -14.36 26.83
C ILE A 352 -18.31 -15.35 27.88
N GLY A 353 -18.33 -16.64 27.53
CA GLY A 353 -18.45 -17.73 28.50
C GLY A 353 -17.06 -18.15 28.96
N TYR A 354 -16.88 -18.32 30.26
CA TYR A 354 -15.68 -18.88 30.89
C TYR A 354 -16.00 -20.31 31.29
N PHE A 355 -15.19 -21.25 30.81
CA PHE A 355 -15.39 -22.69 30.92
C PHE A 355 -14.28 -23.30 31.75
N ASP A 356 -14.63 -24.26 32.60
CA ASP A 356 -13.74 -24.87 33.59
C ASP A 356 -13.18 -23.83 34.58
N TYR A 357 -14.01 -22.85 34.96
CA TYR A 357 -13.59 -21.73 35.80
C TYR A 357 -13.70 -22.07 37.31
N GLY A 358 -12.65 -21.70 38.07
CA GLY A 358 -12.59 -21.89 39.51
C GLY A 358 -12.49 -23.36 39.96
N VAL A 359 -12.51 -23.55 41.28
CA VAL A 359 -12.27 -24.86 41.92
C VAL A 359 -13.31 -25.91 41.54
N ASP A 360 -14.55 -25.50 41.29
CA ASP A 360 -15.67 -26.39 40.94
C ASP A 360 -15.80 -26.63 39.43
N SER A 361 -14.92 -26.03 38.60
CA SER A 361 -14.97 -26.10 37.13
C SER A 361 -16.31 -25.62 36.55
N ASP A 362 -16.78 -24.48 37.05
CA ASP A 362 -18.05 -23.89 36.64
C ASP A 362 -17.99 -23.32 35.21
N ASN A 363 -19.16 -23.29 34.57
CA ASN A 363 -19.36 -22.58 33.31
C ASN A 363 -20.12 -21.28 33.59
N VAL A 364 -19.40 -20.16 33.56
CA VAL A 364 -19.93 -18.83 33.93
C VAL A 364 -19.89 -17.88 32.75
N ILE A 365 -20.59 -16.76 32.88
CA ILE A 365 -20.60 -15.70 31.86
C ILE A 365 -19.81 -14.50 32.33
N GLY A 366 -19.34 -13.69 31.41
CA GLY A 366 -18.64 -12.47 31.73
C GLY A 366 -18.50 -11.51 30.55
N LEU A 367 -17.76 -10.44 30.81
CA LEU A 367 -17.46 -9.39 29.85
C LEU A 367 -15.96 -9.25 29.71
N THR A 368 -15.47 -9.18 28.47
CA THR A 368 -14.10 -8.72 28.20
C THR A 368 -14.15 -7.32 27.60
N THR A 369 -13.21 -6.47 28.00
CA THR A 369 -12.93 -5.19 27.36
C THR A 369 -11.45 -5.09 27.05
N ASN A 370 -11.11 -4.46 25.93
CA ASN A 370 -9.72 -4.21 25.58
C ASN A 370 -9.59 -2.78 25.08
N LEU A 371 -8.60 -2.06 25.59
CA LEU A 371 -8.27 -0.69 25.18
C LEU A 371 -6.78 -0.64 24.87
N GLY A 372 -6.41 -0.15 23.69
CA GLY A 372 -5.00 -0.12 23.35
C GLY A 372 -4.66 0.49 22.01
N TRP A 373 -3.48 0.14 21.56
CA TRP A 373 -2.83 0.68 20.38
C TRP A 373 -2.65 -0.41 19.32
N GLU A 374 -3.04 -0.10 18.10
CA GLU A 374 -2.69 -0.84 16.88
C GLU A 374 -2.25 0.21 15.85
N PRO A 375 -1.10 0.07 15.18
CA PRO A 375 -0.66 1.07 14.23
C PRO A 375 -1.56 1.12 12.99
N ASP A 376 -1.71 2.32 12.44
CA ASP A 376 -2.31 2.52 11.13
C ASP A 376 -1.36 2.06 10.02
N ASN A 377 -1.12 0.76 9.91
CA ASN A 377 -0.19 0.18 8.93
C ASN A 377 -0.97 -0.57 7.85
N HIS A 378 -0.62 -0.40 6.57
CA HIS A 378 -1.21 -1.17 5.45
C HIS A 378 -0.26 -2.25 4.94
N ILE A 379 0.37 -2.92 5.90
CA ILE A 379 1.10 -4.18 5.71
C ILE A 379 0.24 -5.31 6.27
N PRO A 380 0.37 -6.55 5.75
CA PRO A 380 -0.50 -7.65 6.14
C PRO A 380 -0.38 -8.05 7.62
N PHE A 381 0.63 -7.56 8.33
CA PHE A 381 0.84 -7.80 9.76
C PHE A 381 0.85 -6.48 10.52
N LYS A 382 0.02 -6.35 11.57
CA LYS A 382 0.06 -5.20 12.48
C LYS A 382 0.24 -5.68 13.91
N PRO A 383 1.31 -5.28 14.62
CA PRO A 383 1.39 -5.57 16.05
C PRO A 383 0.33 -4.76 16.80
N PHE A 384 -0.14 -5.24 17.94
CA PHE A 384 -0.96 -4.44 18.84
C PHE A 384 -0.60 -4.70 20.30
N VAL A 385 -0.93 -3.74 21.14
CA VAL A 385 -0.82 -3.81 22.60
C VAL A 385 -2.11 -3.27 23.20
N THR A 386 -2.76 -4.06 24.04
CA THR A 386 -4.00 -3.66 24.72
C THR A 386 -3.96 -3.96 26.20
N TYR A 387 -4.51 -3.06 26.99
CA TYR A 387 -4.97 -3.37 28.33
C TYR A 387 -6.28 -4.15 28.20
N ARG A 388 -6.28 -5.39 28.67
CA ARG A 388 -7.41 -6.32 28.67
C ARG A 388 -7.98 -6.39 30.08
N ASN A 389 -9.30 -6.33 30.19
CA ASN A 389 -10.01 -6.56 31.43
C ASN A 389 -11.13 -7.58 31.20
N ASP A 390 -11.14 -8.63 32.01
CA ASP A 390 -12.21 -9.63 32.05
C ASP A 390 -12.96 -9.47 33.38
N MET A 391 -14.28 -9.39 33.33
CA MET A 391 -15.18 -9.44 34.49
C MET A 391 -15.98 -10.73 34.42
N ILE A 392 -15.80 -11.61 35.41
CA ILE A 392 -16.33 -12.98 35.40
C ILE A 392 -17.45 -13.05 36.44
N PHE A 393 -18.66 -13.39 36.02
CA PHE A 393 -19.86 -13.38 36.88
C PHE A 393 -20.14 -14.79 37.42
N GLY A 394 -19.35 -15.21 38.41
CA GLY A 394 -19.57 -16.42 39.18
C GLY A 394 -20.45 -16.16 40.42
N ASN A 395 -20.19 -16.92 41.49
CA ASN A 395 -20.80 -16.67 42.81
C ASN A 395 -20.41 -15.29 43.36
N GLU A 396 -19.14 -14.94 43.16
CA GLU A 396 -18.61 -13.58 43.30
C GLU A 396 -18.18 -13.07 41.90
N THR A 397 -17.99 -11.76 41.78
CA THR A 397 -17.51 -11.17 40.53
C THR A 397 -16.01 -11.03 40.61
N ASP A 398 -15.31 -11.83 39.82
CA ASP A 398 -13.86 -11.81 39.75
C ASP A 398 -13.42 -10.94 38.57
N SER A 399 -12.18 -10.43 38.66
CA SER A 399 -11.64 -9.57 37.60
C SER A 399 -10.22 -9.93 37.23
N ILE A 400 -9.97 -10.04 35.93
CA ILE A 400 -8.63 -10.19 35.38
C ILE A 400 -8.21 -8.87 34.77
N HIS A 401 -7.03 -8.40 35.14
CA HIS A 401 -6.40 -7.22 34.54
C HIS A 401 -5.09 -7.64 33.90
N SER A 402 -5.00 -7.58 32.57
CA SER A 402 -3.82 -8.07 31.84
C SER A 402 -3.34 -7.10 30.77
N LEU A 403 -2.04 -7.15 30.51
CA LEU A 403 -1.46 -6.59 29.30
C LEU A 403 -1.47 -7.69 28.24
N SER A 404 -2.15 -7.45 27.13
CA SER A 404 -2.20 -8.36 25.98
C SER A 404 -1.47 -7.75 24.81
N ILE A 405 -0.65 -8.56 24.16
CA ILE A 405 0.04 -8.22 22.91
C ILE A 405 -0.31 -9.24 21.84
N GLY A 406 -0.19 -8.86 20.58
CA GLY A 406 -0.54 -9.75 19.49
C GLY A 406 -0.28 -9.16 18.12
N PHE A 407 -0.78 -9.86 17.11
CA PHE A 407 -0.69 -9.44 15.72
C PHE A 407 -2.07 -9.47 15.08
N SER A 408 -2.29 -8.61 14.09
CA SER A 408 -3.50 -8.56 13.28
C SER A 408 -3.14 -8.87 11.82
N TRP A 409 -3.73 -9.93 11.28
CA TRP A 409 -3.60 -10.33 9.87
C TRP A 409 -4.92 -10.20 9.13
N ALA A 410 -4.93 -9.38 8.08
CA ALA A 410 -6.07 -9.17 7.21
C ALA A 410 -5.93 -9.99 5.92
N PHE A 411 -6.97 -10.74 5.55
CA PHE A 411 -7.04 -11.60 4.36
C PHE A 411 -8.09 -11.15 3.36
#